data_AF-A0A435UGA8-F1
#
_entry.id   AF-A0A435UGA8-F1
#
_cell.length_a   1.000
_cell.length_b   1.000
_cell.length_c   1.000
_cell.angle_alpha   90.00
_cell.angle_beta   90.00
_cell.angle_gamma   90.00
#
_symmetry.space_group_name_H-M   'P 1'
#
loop_
_entity.id
_entity.type
_entity.pdbx_description
1 polymer ?
#
loop_
_entity_poly.entity_id
_entity_poly.type
_entity_poly.pdbx_seq_one_letter_code
_entity_poly.pdbx_strand_id
1 'polypeptide(L)' 'VAKETGLSFGRWRQQLHLIVAIRELASGKSVQQVSGDLGYGSVTAFITMFKKALGKPPAKYLSGIAQNGGSAFVA' A
#
# COMPACT_ATOMS: atom_id res chain seq x y z
N VAL A 1 11.87 -9.46 -21.93
CA VAL A 1 10.69 -10.33 -22.19
C VAL A 1 9.47 -9.67 -21.57
N ALA A 2 8.61 -9.07 -22.40
CA ALA A 2 7.28 -8.60 -22.02
C ALA A 2 6.29 -9.55 -22.68
N LYS A 3 5.83 -10.55 -21.94
CA LYS A 3 4.75 -11.44 -22.36
C LYS A 3 4.05 -11.94 -21.09
N GLU A 4 2.73 -11.85 -21.11
CA GLU A 4 1.73 -12.46 -20.20
C GLU A 4 0.99 -11.56 -19.18
N THR A 5 1.45 -10.34 -18.85
CA THR A 5 0.63 -9.42 -18.00
C THR A 5 0.52 -7.97 -18.51
N GLY A 6 1.20 -7.60 -19.59
CA GLY A 6 1.24 -6.21 -20.09
C GLY A 6 1.96 -5.22 -19.16
N LEU A 7 2.44 -5.66 -18.01
CA LEU A 7 3.20 -4.89 -17.03
C LEU A 7 4.67 -5.29 -17.08
N SER A 8 5.57 -4.31 -16.96
CA SER A 8 6.97 -4.64 -16.65
C SER A 8 7.05 -5.32 -15.27
N PHE A 9 8.02 -6.20 -15.07
CA PHE A 9 8.22 -6.91 -13.79
C PHE A 9 8.23 -5.95 -12.59
N GLY A 10 8.85 -4.78 -12.74
CA GLY A 10 8.87 -3.74 -11.71
C GLY A 10 7.47 -3.21 -11.35
N ARG A 11 6.60 -2.98 -12.34
CA ARG A 11 5.21 -2.55 -12.09
C ARG A 11 4.39 -3.65 -11.42
N TRP A 12 4.50 -4.89 -11.90
CA TRP A 12 3.82 -6.02 -11.27
C TRP A 12 4.25 -6.18 -9.80
N ARG A 13 5.56 -6.16 -9.53
CA ARG A 13 6.09 -6.24 -8.16
C ARG A 13 5.60 -5.09 -7.28
N GLN A 14 5.58 -3.87 -7.82
CA GLN A 14 5.06 -2.71 -7.09
C GLN A 14 3.58 -2.88 -6.73
N GLN A 15 2.77 -3.42 -7.64
CA GLN A 15 1.35 -3.68 -7.38
C GLN A 15 1.14 -4.78 -6.33
N LEU A 16 1.93 -5.85 -6.39
CA LEU A 16 1.95 -6.89 -5.34
C LEU A 16 2.30 -6.28 -3.97
N HIS A 17 3.36 -5.46 -3.88
CA HIS A 17 3.76 -4.81 -2.63
C HIS A 17 2.66 -3.91 -2.07
N LEU A 18 1.92 -3.19 -2.93
CA LEU A 18 0.81 -2.34 -2.48
C LEU A 18 -0.35 -3.16 -1.91
N ILE A 19 -0.73 -4.26 -2.58
CA ILE A 19 -1.81 -5.15 -2.11
C ILE A 19 -1.47 -5.70 -0.73
N VAL A 20 -0.25 -6.24 -0.56
CA VAL A 20 0.20 -6.77 0.73
C VAL A 20 0.28 -5.66 1.77
N ALA A 21 0.85 -4.51 1.44
CA ALA A 21 0.95 -3.38 2.37
C ALA A 21 -0.42 -2.92 2.86
N ILE A 22 -1.41 -2.75 1.99
CA ILE A 22 -2.76 -2.33 2.38
C ILE A 22 -3.37 -3.34 3.35
N ARG A 23 -3.27 -4.65 3.04
CA ARG A 23 -3.81 -5.72 3.90
C ARG A 23 -3.19 -5.70 5.29
N GLU A 24 -1.86 -5.63 5.36
CA GLU A 24 -1.12 -5.67 6.63
C GLU A 24 -1.30 -4.40 7.47
N LEU A 25 -1.37 -3.23 6.82
CA LEU A 25 -1.65 -1.99 7.54
C LEU A 25 -3.09 -1.96 8.03
N ALA A 26 -4.05 -2.48 7.26
CA ALA A 26 -5.44 -2.59 7.67
C ALA A 26 -5.64 -3.58 8.82
N SER A 27 -4.78 -4.60 8.95
CA SER A 27 -4.76 -5.50 10.12
C SER A 27 -4.07 -4.89 11.34
N GLY A 28 -3.64 -3.63 11.27
CA GLY A 28 -3.10 -2.88 12.40
C GLY A 28 -1.57 -2.94 12.54
N LYS A 29 -0.84 -3.57 11.60
CA LYS A 29 0.63 -3.50 11.62
C LYS A 29 1.10 -2.07 11.41
N SER A 30 2.21 -1.72 12.07
CA SER A 30 2.82 -0.41 11.88
C SER A 30 3.47 -0.26 10.50
N VAL A 31 3.57 0.98 10.02
CA VAL A 31 4.25 1.32 8.75
C VAL A 31 5.70 0.83 8.75
N GLN A 32 6.37 0.86 9.90
CA GLN A 32 7.74 0.38 10.05
C GLN A 32 7.85 -1.14 9.87
N GLN A 33 6.96 -1.92 10.50
CA GLN A 33 6.93 -3.38 10.33
C GLN A 33 6.65 -3.77 8.88
N VAL A 34 5.63 -3.18 8.27
CA VAL A 34 5.27 -3.48 6.87
C VAL A 34 6.40 -3.11 5.90
N SER A 35 7.10 -2.00 6.13
CA SER A 35 8.28 -1.63 5.34
C SER A 35 9.39 -2.68 5.45
N GLY A 36 9.65 -3.20 6.66
CA GLY A 36 10.65 -4.24 6.90
C GLY A 36 10.26 -5.58 6.26
N ASP A 37 9.02 -6.02 6.48
CA ASP A 37 8.48 -7.28 5.95
C ASP A 37 8.52 -7.32 4.40
N LEU A 38 8.33 -6.17 3.75
CA LEU A 38 8.40 -6.05 2.28
C LEU A 38 9.82 -5.80 1.74
N GLY A 39 10.84 -5.78 2.60
CA GLY A 39 12.25 -5.66 2.21
C GLY A 39 12.69 -4.26 1.78
N TYR A 40 12.02 -3.20 2.23
CA TYR A 40 12.49 -1.83 1.98
C TYR A 40 13.65 -1.48 2.93
N GLY A 41 14.72 -0.92 2.37
CA GLY A 41 15.87 -0.47 3.15
C GLY A 41 15.59 0.72 4.09
N SER A 42 14.44 1.39 3.96
CA SER A 42 13.97 2.37 4.93
C SER A 42 12.46 2.58 4.85
N VAL A 43 11.88 3.01 5.98
CA VAL A 43 10.46 3.40 6.07
C VAL A 43 10.12 4.54 5.10
N THR A 44 11.04 5.49 4.91
CA THR A 44 10.86 6.61 3.97
C THR A 44 10.79 6.14 2.51
N ALA A 45 11.58 5.14 2.13
CA ALA A 45 11.53 4.57 0.78
C ALA A 45 10.18 3.88 0.52
N PHE A 46 9.67 3.15 1.52
CA PHE A 46 8.33 2.56 1.47
C PHE A 46 7.24 3.63 1.35
N ILE A 47 7.23 4.65 2.20
CA ILE A 47 6.24 5.73 2.18
C ILE A 47 6.26 6.46 0.83
N THR A 48 7.45 6.72 0.28
CA THR A 48 7.61 7.35 -1.03
C THR A 48 6.99 6.50 -2.13
N MET A 49 7.28 5.19 -2.16
CA MET A 49 6.69 4.26 -3.12
C MET A 49 5.15 4.24 -3.00
N PHE A 50 4.65 4.09 -1.78
CA PHE A 50 3.22 4.01 -1.50
C PHE A 50 2.48 5.28 -1.93
N LYS A 51 3.00 6.45 -1.54
CA LYS A 51 2.42 7.75 -1.93
C LYS A 51 2.48 7.97 -3.44
N LYS A 52 3.56 7.57 -4.10
CA LYS A 52 3.68 7.67 -5.57
C LYS A 52 2.60 6.83 -6.27
N ALA A 53 2.23 5.70 -5.70
CA ALA A 53 1.23 4.80 -6.28
C ALA A 53 -0.22 5.20 -5.97
N LEU A 54 -0.52 5.61 -4.73
CA LEU A 54 -1.89 5.83 -4.25
C LEU A 54 -2.22 7.31 -3.93
N GLY A 55 -1.28 8.22 -4.21
CA GLY A 55 -1.43 9.66 -4.02
C GLY A 55 -1.31 10.15 -2.56
N LYS A 56 -1.45 9.26 -1.57
CA LYS A 56 -1.43 9.60 -0.14
C LYS A 56 -0.49 8.69 0.65
N PRO A 57 0.15 9.18 1.73
CA PRO A 57 0.89 8.33 2.65
C PRO A 57 0.00 7.26 3.31
N PRO A 58 0.57 6.12 3.77
CA PRO A 58 -0.20 4.98 4.27
C PRO A 58 -1.20 5.34 5.39
N ALA A 59 -0.76 6.09 6.41
CA ALA A 59 -1.61 6.49 7.53
C ALA A 59 -2.83 7.31 7.07
N LYS A 60 -2.60 8.33 6.23
CA LYS A 60 -3.70 9.17 5.69
C LYS A 60 -4.63 8.38 4.77
N TYR A 61 -4.09 7.43 4.00
CA TYR A 61 -4.87 6.58 3.12
C TYR A 61 -5.84 5.71 3.93
N LEU A 62 -5.36 5.04 4.98
CA LEU A 62 -6.21 4.21 5.85
C LEU A 62 -7.23 5.01 6.66
N SER A 63 -6.84 6.16 7.22
CA SER A 63 -7.81 7.03 7.90
C SER A 63 -8.96 7.45 6.97
N GLY A 64 -8.66 7.71 5.68
CA GLY A 64 -9.69 8.03 4.69
C GLY A 64 -10.61 6.85 4.35
N ILE A 65 -10.09 5.61 4.34
CA ILE A 65 -10.91 4.40 4.16
C ILE A 65 -11.86 4.22 5.34
N ALA A 66 -11.37 4.37 6.57
CA ALA A 66 -12.20 4.25 7.78
C ALA A 66 -13.34 5.29 7.80
N GLN A 67 -13.09 6.51 7.32
CA GLN A 67 -14.10 7.57 7.25
C GLN A 67 -15.16 7.33 6.16
N ASN A 68 -14.78 6.77 5.00
CA ASN A 68 -15.74 6.46 3.92
C ASN A 68 -16.55 5.18 4.16
N GLY A 69 -16.02 4.20 4.90
CA GLY A 69 -16.74 2.96 5.24
C GLY A 69 -17.80 3.15 6.33
N GLY A 70 -17.63 4.14 7.20
CA GLY A 70 -18.56 4.42 8.30
C GLY A 70 -19.88 5.09 7.90
N SER A 71 -19.95 5.71 6.72
CA SER A 71 -21.18 6.37 6.23
C SER A 71 -22.10 5.44 5.44
N ALA A 72 -21.59 4.32 4.91
CA ALA A 72 -22.35 3.39 4.06
C ALA A 72 -23.28 2.44 4.84
N PHE A 73 -23.26 2.47 6.19
CA PHE A 73 -24.04 1.58 7.06
C PHE A 73 -25.06 2.31 7.95
N VAL A 74 -25.28 3.61 7.73
CA VAL A 74 -26.17 4.46 8.56
C VAL A 74 -27.27 5.17 7.74
N ALA A 75 -27.61 4.66 6.55
CA ALA A 75 -28.69 5.20 5.71
C ALA A 75 -29.73 4.12 5.42
#